data_AF-A0A0F8XGD8-F1
#
_entry.id   AF-A0A0F8XGD8-F1
#
_cell.length_a   1.000
_cell.length_b   1.000
_cell.length_c   1.000
_cell.angle_alpha   90.00
_cell.angle_beta   90.00
_cell.angle_gamma   90.00
#
_symmetry.space_group_name_H-M   'P 1'
#
loop_
_entity.id
_entity.type
_entity.pdbx_description
1 polymer ?
#
loop_
_entity_poly.entity_id
_entity_poly.type
_entity_poly.pdbx_seq_one_letter_code
_entity_poly.pdbx_strand_id
1 'polypeptide(L)'
;IEMNNSVFYFMITEDDWQVFRGTVRPGQLVEFGNFKLKVSDIKYWVEFLIVREYGKYPLTVGFIFAAVGLVMRLIFYQKRILLVQEPHGDGQVVYIDGKSEYFPHSFGQEIEHFHLELSKEFEEASP
;
A
#
# COMPACT_ATOMS: atom_id res chain seq x y z
N ILE A 1 -22.69 -21.13 7.75
CA ILE A 1 -23.48 -21.89 8.73
C ILE A 1 -24.90 -21.80 8.23
N GLU A 2 -25.50 -22.90 7.77
CA GLU A 2 -26.84 -22.86 7.20
C GLU A 2 -27.85 -22.81 8.35
N MET A 3 -28.51 -21.67 8.56
CA MET A 3 -29.38 -21.44 9.72
C MET A 3 -30.77 -22.06 9.49
N ASN A 4 -30.80 -23.39 9.37
CA ASN A 4 -32.00 -24.23 9.11
C ASN A 4 -32.94 -24.36 10.33
N ASN A 5 -32.69 -23.63 11.42
CA ASN A 5 -33.51 -23.66 12.62
C ASN A 5 -33.55 -22.27 13.27
N SER A 6 -34.09 -21.31 12.51
CA SER A 6 -34.27 -19.94 12.99
C SER A 6 -35.36 -19.92 14.05
N VAL A 7 -35.04 -19.31 15.18
CA VAL A 7 -35.84 -19.38 16.40
C VAL A 7 -36.03 -17.95 16.88
N PHE A 8 -37.27 -17.46 16.88
CA PHE A 8 -37.55 -16.05 17.15
C PHE A 8 -38.00 -15.88 18.59
N TYR A 9 -37.45 -14.90 19.28
CA TYR A 9 -37.90 -14.53 20.61
C TYR A 9 -38.90 -13.38 20.51
N PHE A 10 -40.14 -13.61 20.97
CA PHE A 10 -41.18 -12.59 21.02
C PHE A 10 -41.48 -12.19 22.46
N MET A 11 -41.64 -10.88 22.63
CA MET A 11 -42.18 -10.25 23.82
C MET A 11 -43.37 -9.42 23.36
N ILE A 12 -44.56 -9.78 23.79
CA ILE A 12 -45.80 -9.08 23.45
C ILE A 12 -46.36 -8.49 24.74
N THR A 13 -46.66 -7.20 24.69
CA THR A 13 -47.16 -6.41 25.81
C THR A 13 -48.46 -5.71 25.39
N GLU A 14 -49.48 -5.76 26.24
CA GLU A 14 -50.76 -5.08 26.08
C GLU A 14 -50.98 -4.23 27.34
N ASP A 15 -51.19 -2.92 27.18
CA ASP A 15 -51.36 -1.96 28.28
C ASP A 15 -50.29 -2.07 29.40
N ASP A 16 -49.01 -2.14 29.01
CA ASP A 16 -47.85 -2.37 29.88
C ASP A 16 -47.79 -3.74 30.59
N TRP A 17 -48.78 -4.63 30.39
CA TRP A 17 -48.77 -6.00 30.88
C TRP A 17 -48.20 -6.96 29.86
N GLN A 18 -47.29 -7.83 30.30
CA GLN A 18 -46.70 -8.85 29.43
C GLN A 18 -47.70 -10.00 29.18
N VAL A 19 -48.29 -10.03 27.99
CA VAL A 19 -49.26 -11.05 27.56
C VAL A 19 -48.60 -12.28 26.95
N PHE A 20 -47.39 -12.15 26.41
CA PHE A 20 -46.62 -13.28 25.92
C PHE A 20 -45.10 -13.07 26.04
N ARG A 21 -44.41 -14.12 26.46
CA ARG A 21 -42.95 -14.18 26.50
C ARG A 21 -42.50 -15.56 26.06
N GLY A 22 -41.82 -15.65 24.93
CA GLY A 22 -41.33 -16.95 24.52
C GLY A 22 -40.78 -17.00 23.13
N THR A 23 -40.36 -18.20 22.80
CA THR A 23 -39.65 -18.49 21.59
C THR A 23 -40.59 -19.18 20.60
N VAL A 24 -40.72 -18.64 19.39
CA VAL A 24 -41.63 -19.11 18.34
C VAL A 24 -40.83 -19.55 17.12
N ARG A 25 -41.10 -20.77 16.65
CA ARG A 25 -40.48 -21.32 15.43
C ARG A 25 -41.29 -20.93 14.19
N PRO A 26 -40.66 -20.77 13.01
CA PRO A 26 -41.37 -20.70 11.73
C PRO A 26 -42.43 -21.78 11.60
N GLY A 27 -43.64 -21.42 11.18
CA GLY A 27 -44.76 -22.33 11.02
C GLY A 27 -45.49 -22.71 12.31
N GLN A 28 -44.91 -22.43 13.49
CA GLN A 28 -45.58 -22.62 14.78
C GLN A 28 -46.65 -21.55 14.97
N LEU A 29 -47.85 -21.98 15.34
CA LEU A 29 -48.93 -21.10 15.73
C LEU A 29 -48.94 -20.97 17.26
N VAL A 30 -48.95 -19.74 17.75
CA VAL A 30 -48.97 -19.43 19.17
C VAL A 30 -50.18 -18.57 19.47
N GLU A 31 -50.91 -18.93 20.52
CA GLU A 31 -52.10 -18.21 20.96
C GLU A 31 -51.76 -17.43 22.24
N PHE A 32 -52.20 -16.17 22.30
CA PHE A 32 -52.11 -15.32 23.49
C PHE A 32 -53.36 -14.45 23.59
N GLY A 33 -54.06 -14.53 24.73
CA GLY A 33 -55.38 -13.93 24.86
C GLY A 33 -56.34 -14.43 23.79
N ASN A 34 -56.94 -13.50 23.03
CA ASN A 34 -57.84 -13.79 21.90
C ASN A 34 -57.15 -13.77 20.52
N PHE A 35 -55.82 -13.67 20.48
CA PHE A 35 -55.05 -13.52 19.25
C PHE A 35 -54.19 -14.75 18.96
N LYS A 36 -53.92 -14.95 17.66
CA LYS A 36 -53.04 -16.01 17.16
C LYS A 36 -51.92 -15.39 16.34
N LEU A 37 -50.67 -15.73 16.67
CA LEU A 37 -49.49 -15.35 15.92
C LEU A 37 -48.92 -16.57 15.21
N LYS A 38 -48.69 -16.43 13.91
CA LYS A 38 -47.98 -17.41 13.09
C LYS A 38 -46.82 -16.72 12.40
N VAL A 39 -45.62 -17.18 12.69
CA VAL A 39 -44.42 -16.70 12.00
C VAL A 39 -44.32 -17.43 10.67
N SER A 40 -44.42 -16.68 9.57
CA SER A 40 -44.22 -17.23 8.23
C SER A 40 -42.74 -17.54 7.99
N ASP A 41 -42.48 -18.53 7.13
CA ASP A 41 -41.13 -18.93 6.78
C ASP A 41 -40.38 -17.77 6.10
N ILE A 42 -39.20 -17.42 6.62
CA ILE A 42 -38.40 -16.30 6.10
C ILE A 42 -37.41 -16.89 5.09
N LYS A 43 -37.68 -16.65 3.80
CA LYS A 43 -36.87 -17.17 2.68
C LYS A 43 -35.54 -16.45 2.48
N TYR A 44 -35.38 -15.23 3.00
CA TYR A 44 -34.21 -14.39 2.75
C TYR A 44 -33.67 -13.83 4.05
N TRP A 45 -32.41 -14.16 4.35
CA TRP A 45 -31.67 -13.65 5.48
C TRP A 45 -30.47 -12.86 4.95
N VAL A 46 -30.23 -11.68 5.51
CA VAL A 46 -29.06 -10.86 5.19
C VAL A 46 -28.07 -10.98 6.35
N GLU A 47 -26.91 -11.57 6.08
CA GLU A 47 -25.81 -11.61 7.03
C GLU A 47 -24.97 -10.34 6.88
N PHE A 48 -24.77 -9.62 7.98
CA PHE A 48 -23.83 -8.49 8.03
C PHE A 48 -22.54 -8.95 8.69
N LEU A 49 -21.50 -9.13 7.88
CA LEU A 49 -20.16 -9.46 8.36
C LEU A 49 -19.47 -8.19 8.87
N ILE A 50 -19.53 -7.95 10.19
CA ILE A 50 -18.81 -6.83 10.81
C ILE A 50 -17.40 -7.30 11.17
N VAL A 51 -16.44 -7.07 10.26
CA VAL A 51 -15.02 -7.32 10.53
C VAL A 51 -14.35 -6.02 10.96
N ARG A 52 -13.69 -6.05 12.12
CA ARG A 52 -12.85 -4.93 12.56
C ARG A 52 -11.50 -5.01 11.83
N GLU A 53 -11.24 -4.06 10.96
CA GLU A 53 -10.03 -4.05 10.12
C GLU A 53 -8.82 -3.52 10.91
N TYR A 54 -7.98 -4.42 11.43
CA TYR A 54 -6.75 -4.07 12.16
C TYR A 54 -5.51 -3.93 11.24
N GLY A 55 -5.66 -4.19 9.94
CA GLY A 55 -4.53 -4.27 9.00
C GLY A 55 -4.00 -2.95 8.45
N LYS A 56 -4.71 -1.83 8.65
CA LYS A 56 -4.37 -0.55 8.02
C LYS A 56 -2.98 -0.03 8.42
N TYR A 57 -2.65 -0.09 9.71
CA TYR A 57 -1.37 0.39 10.23
C TYR A 57 -0.17 -0.43 9.73
N PRO A 58 -0.12 -1.77 9.88
CA PRO A 58 1.02 -2.54 9.40
C PRO A 58 1.20 -2.45 7.87
N LEU A 59 0.11 -2.38 7.11
CA LEU A 59 0.19 -2.22 5.65
C LEU A 59 0.83 -0.87 5.26
N THR A 60 0.43 0.21 5.93
CA THR A 60 0.97 1.55 5.69
C THR A 60 2.45 1.62 6.04
N VAL A 61 2.85 1.06 7.18
CA VAL A 61 4.25 1.03 7.61
C VAL A 61 5.10 0.23 6.62
N GLY A 62 4.65 -0.95 6.22
CA GLY A 62 5.35 -1.77 5.21
C GLY A 62 5.54 -1.05 3.87
N PHE A 63 4.50 -0.34 3.41
CA PHE A 63 4.58 0.48 2.19
C PHE A 63 5.65 1.58 2.28
N ILE A 64 5.69 2.32 3.40
CA ILE A 64 6.67 3.39 3.61
C ILE A 64 8.10 2.84 3.60
N PHE A 65 8.35 1.74 4.31
CA PHE A 65 9.68 1.12 4.34
C PHE A 65 10.12 0.60 2.96
N ALA A 66 9.22 -0.01 2.20
CA ALA A 66 9.50 -0.45 0.84
C ALA A 66 9.85 0.74 -0.08
N ALA A 67 9.10 1.84 0.02
CA ALA A 67 9.37 3.05 -0.75
C ALA A 67 10.74 3.67 -0.41
N VAL A 68 11.07 3.78 0.88
CA VAL A 68 12.38 4.28 1.32
C VAL A 68 13.51 3.38 0.83
N GLY A 69 13.36 2.06 0.91
CA GLY A 69 14.35 1.11 0.39
C GLY A 69 14.58 1.27 -1.11
N LEU A 70 13.51 1.50 -1.87
CA LEU A 70 13.60 1.76 -3.31
C LEU A 70 14.34 3.06 -3.61
N VAL A 71 14.02 4.15 -2.90
CA VAL A 71 14.67 5.45 -3.06
C VAL A 71 16.16 5.36 -2.70
N MET A 72 16.49 4.69 -1.59
CA MET A 72 17.89 4.46 -1.20
C MET A 72 18.67 3.70 -2.27
N ARG A 73 18.05 2.66 -2.86
CA ARG A 73 18.66 1.92 -3.98
C ARG A 73 18.95 2.80 -5.19
N LEU A 74 18.10 3.79 -5.44
CA LEU A 74 18.29 4.75 -6.55
C LEU A 74 19.35 5.82 -6.24
N ILE A 75 19.54 6.20 -4.97
CA ILE A 75 20.52 7.22 -4.56
C ILE A 75 21.94 6.64 -4.52
N PHE A 76 22.10 5.42 -3.99
CA PHE A 76 23.41 4.77 -3.83
C PHE A 76 23.84 3.98 -5.08
N TYR A 77 23.75 4.59 -6.25
CA TYR A 77 24.25 3.96 -7.47
C TYR A 77 25.77 4.18 -7.59
N GLN A 78 26.47 3.12 -7.98
CA GLN A 78 27.93 3.11 -8.05
C GLN A 78 28.39 3.75 -9.38
N LYS A 79 28.63 5.05 -9.38
CA LYS A 79 29.41 5.70 -10.46
C LYS A 79 30.89 5.39 -10.27
N ARG A 80 31.58 5.03 -11.34
CA ARG A 80 33.06 4.98 -11.36
C ARG A 80 33.56 5.97 -12.39
N ILE A 81 34.45 6.86 -11.98
CA ILE A 81 35.16 7.80 -12.84
C ILE A 81 36.64 7.47 -12.70
N LEU A 82 37.31 7.29 -13.83
CA LEU A 82 38.75 7.04 -13.94
C LEU A 82 39.36 8.25 -14.65
N LEU A 83 40.33 8.88 -14.00
CA LEU A 83 41.12 9.98 -14.55
C LEU A 83 42.56 9.50 -14.68
N VAL A 84 43.10 9.54 -15.90
CA VAL A 84 44.50 9.20 -16.19
C VAL A 84 45.15 10.40 -16.84
N GLN A 85 46.24 10.88 -16.24
CA GLN A 85 47.02 11.99 -16.78
C GLN A 85 48.35 11.44 -17.29
N GLU A 86 48.63 11.68 -18.56
CA GLU A 86 49.91 11.32 -19.19
C GLU A 86 50.61 12.58 -19.73
N PRO A 87 51.90 12.78 -19.43
CA PRO A 87 52.68 13.83 -20.08
C PRO A 87 52.92 13.45 -21.55
N HIS A 88 52.62 14.36 -22.48
CA HIS A 88 52.81 14.14 -23.91
C HIS A 88 53.51 15.36 -24.53
N GLY A 89 54.82 15.24 -24.76
CA GLY A 89 55.64 16.32 -25.33
C GLY A 89 55.68 17.56 -24.42
N ASP A 90 55.34 18.72 -24.98
CA ASP A 90 55.28 20.02 -24.28
C ASP A 90 53.94 20.26 -23.56
N GLY A 91 53.10 19.22 -23.44
CA GLY A 91 51.77 19.31 -22.85
C GLY A 91 51.39 18.11 -21.99
N GLN A 92 50.19 18.16 -21.41
CA GLN A 92 49.56 17.06 -20.68
C GLN A 92 48.30 16.61 -21.41
N VAL A 93 48.11 15.29 -21.48
CA VAL A 93 46.87 14.68 -21.95
C VAL A 93 46.15 14.07 -20.76
N VAL A 94 44.88 14.43 -20.58
CA VAL A 94 44.01 13.87 -19.54
C VAL A 94 42.98 12.98 -20.20
N TYR A 95 42.99 11.70 -19.88
CA TYR A 95 41.96 10.75 -20.26
C TYR A 95 40.91 10.66 -19.15
N ILE A 96 39.65 10.86 -19.53
CA ILE A 96 38.50 10.71 -18.66
C ILE A 96 37.71 9.50 -19.15
N ASP A 97 37.62 8.46 -18.34
CA ASP A 97 36.74 7.33 -18.57
C ASP A 97 35.75 7.19 -17.42
N GLY A 98 34.56 6.69 -17.71
CA GLY A 98 33.50 6.65 -16.74
C GLY A 98 32.47 5.57 -17.05
N LYS A 99 32.01 4.90 -16.00
CA LYS A 99 30.94 3.90 -16.09
C LYS A 99 29.84 4.24 -15.11
N SER A 100 28.62 4.35 -15.63
CA SER A 100 27.41 4.42 -14.83
C SER A 100 26.52 3.21 -15.09
N GLU A 101 26.04 2.58 -14.02
CA GLU A 101 25.12 1.44 -14.10
C GLU A 101 23.69 1.89 -14.45
N TYR A 102 23.33 3.11 -14.08
CA TYR A 102 22.02 3.71 -14.33
C TYR A 102 22.18 5.09 -15.00
N PHE A 103 21.28 5.43 -15.93
CA PHE A 103 21.25 6.74 -16.62
C PHE A 103 22.54 7.10 -17.40
N PRO A 104 22.97 6.29 -18.39
CA PRO A 104 24.19 6.55 -19.17
C PRO A 104 24.16 7.90 -19.89
N HIS A 105 22.99 8.38 -20.29
CA HIS A 105 22.84 9.66 -21.00
C HIS A 105 23.14 10.87 -20.11
N SER A 106 22.58 10.90 -18.89
CA SER A 106 22.86 11.97 -17.92
C SER A 106 24.33 11.97 -17.49
N PHE A 107 24.91 10.78 -17.36
CA PHE A 107 26.33 10.64 -17.05
C PHE A 107 27.23 11.12 -18.20
N GLY A 108 26.87 10.84 -19.46
CA GLY A 108 27.61 11.36 -20.62
C GLY A 108 27.62 12.89 -20.65
N GLN A 109 26.50 13.53 -20.35
CA GLN A 109 26.41 15.00 -20.24
C GLN A 109 27.28 15.55 -19.10
N GLU A 110 27.34 14.84 -17.96
CA GLU A 110 28.19 15.21 -16.83
C GLU A 110 29.69 15.12 -17.19
N ILE A 111 30.10 14.07 -17.91
CA ILE A 111 31.49 13.91 -18.41
C ILE A 111 31.84 14.99 -19.44
N GLU A 112 30.93 15.32 -20.36
CA GLU A 112 31.13 16.40 -21.33
C GLU A 112 31.26 17.76 -20.64
N HIS A 113 30.47 18.00 -19.59
CA HIS A 113 30.60 19.20 -18.78
C HIS A 113 31.97 19.29 -18.09
N PHE A 114 32.44 18.19 -17.48
CA PHE A 114 33.77 18.12 -16.88
C PHE A 114 34.90 18.37 -17.90
N HIS A 115 34.77 17.85 -19.12
CA HIS A 115 35.73 18.11 -20.20
C HIS A 115 35.79 19.61 -20.56
N LEU A 116 34.63 20.28 -20.64
CA LEU A 116 34.56 21.72 -20.90
C LEU A 116 35.12 22.58 -19.75
N GLU A 117 34.97 22.13 -18.52
CA GLU A 117 35.49 22.84 -17.34
C GLU A 117 37.02 22.72 -17.27
N LEU A 118 37.54 21.50 -17.44
CA LEU A 118 38.99 21.25 -17.45
C LEU A 118 39.69 21.98 -18.61
N SER A 119 39.12 21.96 -19.81
CA SER A 119 39.73 22.65 -20.97
C SER A 119 39.89 24.15 -20.75
N LYS A 120 38.91 24.81 -20.12
CA LYS A 120 39.02 26.24 -19.77
C LYS A 120 40.11 26.52 -18.73
N GLU A 121 40.19 25.68 -17.70
CA GLU A 121 41.19 25.84 -16.64
C GLU A 121 42.63 25.65 -17.17
N PHE A 122 42.83 24.75 -18.14
CA PHE A 122 44.12 24.57 -18.81
C PHE A 122 44.47 25.68 -19.82
N GLU A 123 43.47 26.30 -20.49
CA GLU A 123 43.68 27.48 -21.34
C GLU A 123 44.05 28.72 -20.53
N GLU A 124 43.44 28.94 -19.36
CA GLU A 124 43.77 30.06 -18.46
C GLU A 124 45.11 29.86 -17.73
N ALA A 125 45.57 28.61 -17.58
CA ALA A 125 46.83 28.27 -16.93
C ALA A 125 48.06 28.25 -17.87
N SER A 126 47.89 28.39 -19.18
CA SER A 126 48.99 28.60 -20.14
C SER A 126 49.17 30.09 -20.46
N PRO A 127 50.25 30.75 -19.98
CA PRO A 127 50.56 32.14 -20.34
C PRO A 127 51.05 32.31 -21.78
#